data_AF-A0AAV4Q2W7-F1
#
_entry.id   AF-A0AAV4Q2W7-F1
#
_cell.length_a   1.000
_cell.length_b   1.000
_cell.length_c   1.000
_cell.angle_alpha   90.00
_cell.angle_beta   90.00
_cell.angle_gamma   90.00
#
_symmetry.space_group_name_H-M   'P 1'
#
loop_
_entity.id
_entity.type
_entity.pdbx_description
1 polymer ?
#
loop_
_entity_poly.entity_id
_entity_poly.type
_entity_poly.pdbx_seq_one_letter_code
_entity_poly.pdbx_strand_id
1 'polypeptide(L)'
;MDKETFSNYSNNNEITGNDTPSVDKVLQASCQKAFAAGKTTFISKILEQMLLKCSTIEGRKFSCLTLAQSLVKVNLAIAETEEAREKILVYMEKALEIIDFPDHGDTSQVMTEWFSRVAWNMALRPAIKVRHVFEFFDMCCRFLEKMNGSPTRLKNTLIFTVAAGIQTLREESEGDDEERHNTAKRILAAIGKCRDLEKDNYDIISLLYIYEFETRIIMEDSLMEEILKKMLQAPFVDEKALQTVASIAYEQSSKHYRLITLALEGSINRIAEKSFGDYGQLIQLQHSILQVLFYVQEYITSSVEEETLHKCKNIYKMIKEDDDFQEYPKTKILWLMTKCWNWGVNMLAAGNTAMSYEWCTMAMKFLDELKDLKYLHEEKLQALYSSYFGSQTV
;
A
#
# COMPACT_ATOMS: atom_id res chain seq x y z
N MET A 1 -30.14 4.59 -1.55
CA MET A 1 -30.27 6.07 -1.54
C MET A 1 -31.64 6.38 -2.12
N ASP A 2 -32.55 6.88 -1.28
CA ASP A 2 -33.97 6.99 -1.58
C ASP A 2 -34.30 8.02 -2.67
N LYS A 3 -35.41 7.76 -3.38
CA LYS A 3 -35.98 8.55 -4.49
C LYS A 3 -36.15 10.04 -4.20
N GLU A 4 -36.12 10.46 -2.94
CA GLU A 4 -36.38 11.83 -2.51
C GLU A 4 -35.20 12.79 -2.76
N THR A 5 -33.97 12.29 -2.86
CA THR A 5 -32.80 13.16 -3.11
C THR A 5 -32.79 13.77 -4.52
N PHE A 6 -33.58 13.23 -5.46
CA PHE A 6 -33.69 13.76 -6.84
C PHE A 6 -34.64 14.95 -6.96
N SER A 7 -35.59 15.13 -6.04
CA SER A 7 -36.64 16.14 -6.17
C SER A 7 -36.19 17.56 -5.79
N ASN A 8 -35.16 17.69 -4.94
CA ASN A 8 -34.74 18.99 -4.40
C ASN A 8 -33.82 19.80 -5.32
N TYR A 9 -33.45 19.28 -6.49
CA TYR A 9 -32.63 20.02 -7.46
C TYR A 9 -33.43 20.70 -8.58
N SER A 10 -34.77 20.66 -8.52
CA SER A 10 -35.65 21.16 -9.61
C SER A 10 -36.29 22.53 -9.38
N ASN A 11 -36.19 23.13 -8.20
CA ASN A 11 -36.81 24.42 -7.93
C ASN A 11 -35.75 25.48 -7.62
N ASN A 12 -35.30 26.17 -8.66
CA ASN A 12 -34.98 27.60 -8.66
C ASN A 12 -34.47 27.97 -10.05
N ASN A 13 -35.38 28.46 -10.90
CA ASN A 13 -35.09 29.41 -11.96
C ASN A 13 -36.44 29.93 -12.47
N GLU A 14 -36.86 31.06 -11.90
CA GLU A 14 -37.96 31.86 -12.41
C GLU A 14 -37.66 32.32 -13.84
N ILE A 15 -38.72 32.34 -14.63
CA ILE A 15 -38.72 32.57 -16.07
C ILE A 15 -38.69 34.09 -16.30
N THR A 16 -37.68 34.58 -17.00
CA THR A 16 -37.78 35.84 -17.74
C THR A 16 -37.28 35.66 -19.18
N GLY A 17 -38.21 35.81 -20.12
CA GLY A 17 -38.01 36.46 -21.42
C GLY A 17 -37.11 35.79 -22.46
N ASN A 18 -37.75 35.25 -23.50
CA ASN A 18 -37.25 35.15 -24.88
C ASN A 18 -35.87 34.51 -25.09
N ASP A 19 -35.83 33.18 -25.19
CA ASP A 19 -34.78 32.46 -25.92
C ASP A 19 -35.37 31.18 -26.52
N THR A 20 -35.09 30.94 -27.81
CA THR A 20 -35.27 29.62 -28.41
C THR A 20 -34.65 28.57 -27.49
N PRO A 21 -35.35 27.47 -27.15
CA PRO A 21 -34.81 26.51 -26.20
C PRO A 21 -33.51 25.97 -26.79
N SER A 22 -32.37 26.25 -26.13
CA SER A 22 -31.08 25.71 -26.57
C SER A 22 -31.24 24.19 -26.73
N VAL A 23 -30.59 23.64 -27.75
CA VAL A 23 -30.61 22.20 -28.05
C VAL A 23 -30.33 21.36 -26.79
N ASP A 24 -29.54 21.91 -25.85
CA ASP A 24 -29.22 21.33 -24.55
C ASP A 24 -30.44 21.24 -23.62
N LYS A 25 -31.31 22.26 -23.55
CA LYS A 25 -32.54 22.22 -22.75
C LYS A 25 -33.50 21.15 -23.29
N VAL A 26 -33.58 20.99 -24.61
CA VAL A 26 -34.41 19.97 -25.26
C VAL A 26 -33.85 18.57 -25.02
N LEU A 27 -32.52 18.39 -25.13
CA LEU A 27 -31.83 17.13 -24.83
C LEU A 27 -32.02 16.74 -23.36
N GLN A 28 -31.81 17.67 -22.43
CA GLN A 28 -31.97 17.44 -20.99
C GLN A 28 -33.40 17.06 -20.63
N ALA A 29 -34.39 17.78 -21.17
CA ALA A 29 -35.81 17.46 -20.95
C ALA A 29 -36.21 16.11 -21.57
N SER A 30 -35.66 15.77 -22.74
CA SER A 30 -35.92 14.48 -23.42
C SER A 30 -35.31 13.31 -22.65
N CYS A 31 -34.09 13.49 -22.11
CA CYS A 31 -33.45 12.50 -21.24
C CYS A 31 -34.25 12.28 -19.95
N GLN A 32 -34.73 13.36 -19.31
CA GLN A 32 -35.55 13.28 -18.09
C GLN A 32 -36.89 12.57 -18.33
N LYS A 33 -37.59 12.87 -19.44
CA LYS A 33 -38.86 12.22 -19.78
C LYS A 33 -38.68 10.73 -20.12
N ALA A 34 -37.63 10.40 -20.86
CA ALA A 34 -37.38 9.02 -21.26
C ALA A 34 -36.83 8.19 -20.08
N PHE A 35 -36.17 8.83 -19.11
CA PHE A 35 -35.82 8.25 -17.81
C PHE A 35 -37.07 7.87 -17.00
N ALA A 36 -38.06 8.76 -16.90
CA ALA A 36 -39.34 8.48 -16.26
C ALA A 36 -40.11 7.31 -16.91
N ALA A 37 -39.82 7.00 -18.19
CA ALA A 37 -40.44 5.92 -18.95
C ALA A 37 -39.65 4.59 -18.92
N GLY A 38 -38.55 4.49 -18.15
CA GLY A 38 -37.77 3.24 -17.99
C GLY A 38 -36.97 2.80 -19.23
N LYS A 39 -36.75 3.67 -20.22
CA LYS A 39 -36.06 3.34 -21.49
C LYS A 39 -34.56 3.68 -21.47
N THR A 40 -33.86 3.37 -20.38
CA THR A 40 -32.47 3.78 -20.13
C THR A 40 -31.47 3.28 -21.19
N THR A 41 -31.60 2.04 -21.65
CA THR A 41 -30.70 1.43 -22.64
C THR A 41 -30.82 2.06 -24.04
N PHE A 42 -32.06 2.41 -24.45
CA PHE A 42 -32.32 3.08 -25.73
C PHE A 42 -31.76 4.50 -25.75
N ILE A 43 -31.95 5.25 -24.64
CA ILE A 43 -31.43 6.61 -24.50
C ILE A 43 -29.90 6.62 -24.51
N SER A 44 -29.26 5.69 -23.79
CA SER A 44 -27.80 5.58 -23.76
C SER A 44 -27.21 5.42 -25.15
N LYS A 45 -27.77 4.51 -25.98
CA LYS A 45 -27.32 4.31 -27.36
C LYS A 45 -27.49 5.55 -28.24
N ILE A 46 -28.59 6.28 -28.09
CA ILE A 46 -28.81 7.52 -28.84
C ILE A 46 -27.81 8.60 -28.43
N LEU A 47 -27.61 8.79 -27.13
CA LEU A 47 -26.65 9.75 -26.60
C LEU A 47 -25.21 9.42 -27.00
N GLU A 48 -24.82 8.14 -27.01
CA GLU A 48 -23.51 7.68 -27.50
C GLU A 48 -23.30 8.03 -28.97
N GLN A 49 -24.30 7.76 -29.82
CA GLN A 49 -24.24 8.08 -31.24
C GLN A 49 -24.16 9.60 -31.49
N MET A 50 -24.82 10.41 -30.66
CA MET A 50 -24.72 11.86 -30.72
C MET A 50 -23.35 12.35 -30.25
N LEU A 51 -22.82 11.80 -29.15
CA LEU A 51 -21.49 12.16 -28.65
C LEU A 51 -20.41 11.88 -29.69
N LEU A 52 -20.48 10.72 -30.35
CA LEU A 52 -19.52 10.30 -31.39
C LEU A 52 -19.58 11.16 -32.66
N LYS A 53 -20.76 11.72 -32.98
CA LYS A 53 -20.95 12.66 -34.09
C LYS A 53 -20.62 14.12 -33.74
N CYS A 54 -20.74 14.50 -32.47
CA CYS A 54 -20.39 15.85 -32.03
C CYS A 54 -18.89 16.01 -31.79
N SER A 55 -18.17 14.93 -31.44
CA SER A 55 -16.71 14.95 -31.28
C SER A 55 -15.94 15.21 -32.58
N THR A 56 -16.57 15.09 -33.75
CA THR A 56 -15.95 15.31 -35.08
C THR A 56 -16.16 16.72 -35.63
N ILE A 57 -16.98 17.57 -34.98
CA ILE A 57 -17.34 18.89 -35.48
C ILE A 57 -16.70 19.95 -34.56
N GLU A 58 -15.63 20.57 -35.05
CA GLU A 58 -14.99 21.71 -34.37
C GLU A 58 -16.03 22.83 -34.13
N GLY A 59 -16.29 23.14 -32.85
CA GLY A 59 -17.16 24.27 -32.45
C GLY A 59 -18.34 23.95 -31.52
N ARG A 60 -18.62 22.69 -31.16
CA ARG A 60 -19.71 22.33 -30.22
C ARG A 60 -19.25 21.60 -28.94
N LYS A 61 -18.11 22.01 -28.37
CA LYS A 61 -17.51 21.39 -27.16
C LYS A 61 -18.46 21.38 -25.95
N PHE A 62 -19.23 22.45 -25.76
CA PHE A 62 -20.22 22.58 -24.68
C PHE A 62 -21.33 21.52 -24.77
N SER A 63 -21.83 21.24 -25.97
CA SER A 63 -22.83 20.19 -26.19
C SER A 63 -22.24 18.80 -25.94
N CYS A 64 -20.96 18.57 -26.25
CA CYS A 64 -20.28 17.29 -25.94
C CYS A 64 -20.17 17.02 -24.43
N LEU A 65 -19.80 18.02 -23.62
CA LEU A 65 -19.74 17.87 -22.16
C LEU A 65 -21.12 17.61 -21.56
N THR A 66 -22.15 18.28 -22.06
CA THR A 66 -23.53 18.08 -21.62
C THR A 66 -24.04 16.69 -21.99
N LEU A 67 -23.66 16.17 -23.16
CA LEU A 67 -23.94 14.80 -23.58
C LEU A 67 -23.24 13.77 -22.70
N ALA A 68 -21.94 13.96 -22.41
CA ALA A 68 -21.20 13.10 -21.48
C ALA A 68 -21.83 13.09 -20.09
N GLN A 69 -22.21 14.26 -19.57
CA GLN A 69 -22.91 14.37 -18.28
C GLN A 69 -24.26 13.64 -18.30
N SER A 70 -25.01 13.74 -19.40
CA SER A 70 -26.29 13.06 -19.55
C SER A 70 -26.13 11.54 -19.59
N LEU A 71 -25.09 11.04 -20.26
CA LEU A 71 -24.72 9.62 -20.28
C LEU A 71 -24.36 9.11 -18.88
N VAL A 72 -23.56 9.87 -18.12
CA VAL A 72 -23.26 9.54 -16.72
C VAL A 72 -24.53 9.50 -15.89
N LYS A 73 -25.43 10.50 -16.00
CA LYS A 73 -26.71 10.52 -15.28
C LYS A 73 -27.59 9.31 -15.57
N VAL A 74 -27.67 8.88 -16.84
CA VAL A 74 -28.44 7.69 -17.23
C VAL A 74 -27.87 6.43 -16.59
N ASN A 75 -26.54 6.28 -16.59
CA ASN A 75 -25.89 5.09 -16.05
C ASN A 75 -25.82 5.09 -14.52
N LEU A 76 -25.79 6.26 -13.86
CA LEU A 76 -25.85 6.38 -12.39
C LEU A 76 -27.11 5.75 -11.79
N ALA A 77 -28.22 5.77 -12.52
CA ALA A 77 -29.48 5.18 -12.10
C ALA A 77 -29.50 3.65 -12.11
N ILE A 78 -28.56 3.04 -12.83
CA ILE A 78 -28.38 1.59 -12.93
C ILE A 78 -26.99 1.14 -12.46
N ALA A 79 -26.26 2.01 -11.75
CA ALA A 79 -24.88 1.81 -11.30
C ALA A 79 -24.70 0.77 -10.16
N GLU A 80 -25.71 -0.08 -9.97
CA GLU A 80 -25.62 -1.30 -9.18
C GLU A 80 -24.87 -2.40 -9.95
N THR A 81 -24.87 -2.35 -11.29
CA THR A 81 -24.12 -3.30 -12.14
C THR A 81 -22.70 -2.83 -12.41
N GLU A 82 -21.77 -3.78 -12.57
CA GLU A 82 -20.38 -3.50 -12.95
C GLU A 82 -20.29 -2.84 -14.33
N GLU A 83 -21.06 -3.33 -15.32
CA GLU A 83 -21.11 -2.75 -16.67
C GLU A 83 -21.50 -1.26 -16.67
N ALA A 84 -22.43 -0.86 -15.80
CA ALA A 84 -22.82 0.54 -15.69
C ALA A 84 -21.71 1.40 -15.09
N ARG A 85 -20.89 0.86 -14.17
CA ARG A 85 -19.75 1.55 -13.56
C ARG A 85 -18.63 1.76 -14.58
N GLU A 86 -18.31 0.73 -15.35
CA GLU A 86 -17.34 0.83 -16.45
C GLU A 86 -17.76 1.88 -17.48
N LYS A 87 -19.03 1.88 -17.89
CA LYS A 87 -19.56 2.92 -18.79
C LYS A 87 -19.44 4.32 -18.22
N ILE A 88 -19.74 4.51 -16.92
CA ILE A 88 -19.56 5.81 -16.26
C ILE A 88 -18.10 6.27 -16.37
N LEU A 89 -17.13 5.39 -16.06
CA LEU A 89 -15.70 5.70 -16.19
C LEU A 89 -15.34 6.10 -17.62
N VAL A 90 -15.80 5.35 -18.63
CA VAL A 90 -15.57 5.67 -20.05
C VAL A 90 -16.13 7.04 -20.44
N TYR A 91 -17.33 7.40 -19.98
CA TYR A 91 -17.89 8.72 -20.28
C TYR A 91 -17.21 9.86 -19.50
N MET A 92 -16.70 9.58 -18.30
CA MET A 92 -15.90 10.53 -17.54
C MET A 92 -14.54 10.78 -18.19
N GLU A 93 -13.87 9.75 -18.72
CA GLU A 93 -12.65 9.91 -19.53
C GLU A 93 -12.88 10.83 -20.71
N LYS A 94 -13.94 10.58 -21.49
CA LYS A 94 -14.31 11.45 -22.61
C LYS A 94 -14.59 12.89 -22.16
N ALA A 95 -15.19 13.07 -20.98
CA ALA A 95 -15.41 14.41 -20.44
C ALA A 95 -14.09 15.11 -20.10
N LEU A 96 -13.12 14.41 -19.49
CA LEU A 96 -11.78 14.93 -19.24
C LEU A 96 -11.07 15.34 -20.54
N GLU A 97 -11.10 14.49 -21.57
CA GLU A 97 -10.53 14.81 -22.88
C GLU A 97 -11.09 16.12 -23.44
N ILE A 98 -12.40 16.35 -23.30
CA ILE A 98 -13.05 17.58 -23.78
C ILE A 98 -12.63 18.81 -22.93
N ILE A 99 -12.39 18.63 -21.63
CA ILE A 99 -11.91 19.67 -20.69
C ILE A 99 -10.41 19.99 -20.87
N ASP A 100 -9.65 19.14 -21.54
CA ASP A 100 -8.22 19.42 -21.80
C ASP A 100 -8.00 20.38 -22.97
N PHE A 101 -9.05 20.77 -23.70
CA PHE A 101 -8.92 21.73 -24.80
C PHE A 101 -9.01 23.19 -24.31
N PRO A 102 -8.09 24.09 -24.73
CA PRO A 102 -7.77 25.36 -24.05
C PRO A 102 -8.78 26.52 -24.23
N ASP A 103 -10.09 26.29 -24.04
CA ASP A 103 -11.09 27.37 -24.16
C ASP A 103 -12.23 27.19 -23.17
N HIS A 104 -12.05 27.69 -21.94
CA HIS A 104 -12.95 27.42 -20.82
C HIS A 104 -13.34 28.69 -20.06
N GLY A 105 -14.57 29.13 -20.30
CA GLY A 105 -15.30 30.00 -19.37
C GLY A 105 -15.87 29.22 -18.17
N ASP A 106 -16.66 29.91 -17.35
CA ASP A 106 -17.16 29.43 -16.05
C ASP A 106 -17.93 28.11 -16.08
N THR A 107 -18.59 27.77 -17.20
CA THR A 107 -19.39 26.53 -17.26
C THR A 107 -18.55 25.26 -17.31
N SER A 108 -17.31 25.31 -17.81
CA SER A 108 -16.40 24.16 -17.76
C SER A 108 -16.05 23.82 -16.31
N GLN A 109 -15.79 24.83 -15.47
CA GLN A 109 -15.49 24.64 -14.05
C GLN A 109 -16.66 24.02 -13.29
N VAL A 110 -17.89 24.48 -13.53
CA VAL A 110 -19.10 23.91 -12.90
C VAL A 110 -19.27 22.42 -13.27
N MET A 111 -18.98 22.06 -14.51
CA MET A 111 -19.06 20.68 -14.98
C MET A 111 -17.96 19.81 -14.39
N THR A 112 -16.71 20.30 -14.34
CA THR A 112 -15.58 19.64 -13.68
C THR A 112 -15.85 19.36 -12.20
N GLU A 113 -16.40 20.34 -11.47
CA GLU A 113 -16.83 20.16 -10.08
C GLU A 113 -17.91 19.08 -9.97
N TRP A 114 -18.89 19.09 -10.87
CA TRP A 114 -19.93 18.06 -10.89
C TRP A 114 -19.35 16.66 -11.10
N PHE A 115 -18.46 16.48 -12.09
CA PHE A 115 -17.83 15.18 -12.36
C PHE A 115 -16.97 14.70 -11.19
N SER A 116 -16.15 15.58 -10.59
CA SER A 116 -15.34 15.22 -9.41
C SER A 116 -16.21 14.72 -8.24
N ARG A 117 -17.34 15.38 -7.97
CA ARG A 117 -18.27 14.97 -6.91
C ARG A 117 -18.95 13.64 -7.22
N VAL A 118 -19.30 13.39 -8.48
CA VAL A 118 -19.87 12.10 -8.89
C VAL A 118 -18.83 10.99 -8.72
N ALA A 119 -17.59 11.21 -9.16
CA ALA A 119 -16.51 10.25 -9.02
C ALA A 119 -16.25 9.90 -7.55
N TRP A 120 -16.13 10.92 -6.68
CA TRP A 120 -16.03 10.73 -5.22
C TRP A 120 -17.18 9.89 -4.64
N ASN A 121 -18.42 10.23 -4.98
CA ASN A 121 -19.59 9.50 -4.47
C ASN A 121 -19.67 8.07 -5.00
N MET A 122 -19.19 7.82 -6.22
CA MET A 122 -19.12 6.49 -6.80
C MET A 122 -18.09 5.61 -6.07
N ALA A 123 -16.92 6.16 -5.75
CA ALA A 123 -15.89 5.46 -4.99
C ALA A 123 -16.35 5.04 -3.59
N LEU A 124 -17.25 5.81 -2.97
CA LEU A 124 -17.79 5.55 -1.62
C LEU A 124 -19.04 4.65 -1.58
N ARG A 125 -19.49 4.11 -2.72
CA ARG A 125 -20.67 3.23 -2.73
C ARG A 125 -20.40 1.93 -1.96
N PRO A 126 -21.38 1.40 -1.22
CA PRO A 126 -21.24 0.10 -0.58
C PRO A 126 -21.09 -1.02 -1.62
N ALA A 127 -20.35 -2.08 -1.28
CA ALA A 127 -20.16 -3.27 -2.11
C ALA A 127 -19.60 -3.00 -3.52
N ILE A 128 -18.81 -1.93 -3.67
CA ILE A 128 -18.00 -1.70 -4.86
C ILE A 128 -16.68 -2.46 -4.75
N LYS A 129 -16.19 -3.03 -5.86
CA LYS A 129 -14.87 -3.67 -5.88
C LYS A 129 -13.77 -2.62 -5.70
N VAL A 130 -12.68 -3.00 -5.03
CA VAL A 130 -11.56 -2.09 -4.75
C VAL A 130 -10.98 -1.47 -6.02
N ARG A 131 -10.84 -2.23 -7.11
CA ARG A 131 -10.43 -1.71 -8.43
C ARG A 131 -11.27 -0.50 -8.85
N HIS A 132 -12.59 -0.58 -8.72
CA HIS A 132 -13.48 0.53 -9.06
C HIS A 132 -13.37 1.69 -8.08
N VAL A 133 -13.10 1.45 -6.79
CA VAL A 133 -12.79 2.52 -5.81
C VAL A 133 -11.57 3.30 -6.28
N PHE A 134 -10.51 2.60 -6.66
CA PHE A 134 -9.29 3.20 -7.20
C PHE A 134 -9.55 4.02 -8.45
N GLU A 135 -10.22 3.44 -9.46
CA GLU A 135 -10.53 4.12 -10.72
C GLU A 135 -11.35 5.41 -10.50
N PHE A 136 -12.36 5.37 -9.63
CA PHE A 136 -13.18 6.55 -9.35
C PHE A 136 -12.44 7.62 -8.54
N PHE A 137 -11.57 7.26 -7.59
CA PHE A 137 -10.75 8.26 -6.89
C PHE A 137 -9.67 8.85 -7.80
N ASP A 138 -9.02 8.06 -8.66
CA ASP A 138 -8.08 8.57 -9.67
C ASP A 138 -8.78 9.53 -10.64
N MET A 139 -9.96 9.15 -11.13
CA MET A 139 -10.81 10.02 -11.96
C MET A 139 -11.14 11.33 -11.23
N CYS A 140 -11.50 11.25 -9.94
CA CYS A 140 -11.76 12.41 -9.12
C CYS A 140 -10.52 13.33 -9.03
N CYS A 141 -9.33 12.78 -8.76
CA CYS A 141 -8.07 13.53 -8.74
C CYS A 141 -7.85 14.29 -10.04
N ARG A 142 -8.02 13.62 -11.19
CA ARG A 142 -7.81 14.23 -12.52
C ARG A 142 -8.76 15.39 -12.78
N PHE A 143 -10.03 15.31 -12.36
CA PHE A 143 -10.94 16.47 -12.44
C PHE A 143 -10.55 17.57 -11.46
N LEU A 144 -10.21 17.24 -10.21
CA LEU A 144 -9.80 18.22 -9.19
C LEU A 144 -8.55 19.01 -9.62
N GLU A 145 -7.61 18.37 -10.34
CA GLU A 145 -6.41 19.01 -10.91
C GLU A 145 -6.72 20.09 -11.95
N LYS A 146 -7.86 19.99 -12.64
CA LYS A 146 -8.30 21.00 -13.62
C LYS A 146 -9.01 22.18 -12.96
N MET A 147 -9.26 22.13 -11.66
CA MET A 147 -9.94 23.19 -10.92
C MET A 147 -8.99 24.11 -10.18
N ASN A 148 -9.21 25.41 -10.34
CA ASN A 148 -8.55 26.44 -9.54
C ASN A 148 -9.20 26.48 -8.15
N GLY A 149 -8.65 25.78 -7.15
CA GLY A 149 -8.97 26.07 -5.74
C GLY A 149 -9.46 24.92 -4.85
N SER A 150 -8.89 23.72 -4.93
CA SER A 150 -9.18 22.70 -3.91
C SER A 150 -7.99 21.81 -3.51
N PRO A 151 -6.84 22.39 -3.12
CA PRO A 151 -5.67 21.61 -2.74
C PRO A 151 -6.00 20.59 -1.64
N THR A 152 -6.82 20.94 -0.65
CA THR A 152 -7.25 20.02 0.43
C THR A 152 -8.08 18.84 -0.08
N ARG A 153 -9.02 19.07 -1.02
CA ARG A 153 -9.82 17.98 -1.60
C ARG A 153 -8.95 17.08 -2.45
N LEU A 154 -8.05 17.66 -3.24
CA LEU A 154 -7.11 16.91 -4.05
C LEU A 154 -6.18 16.06 -3.18
N LYS A 155 -5.60 16.63 -2.12
CA LYS A 155 -4.76 15.92 -1.12
C LYS A 155 -5.48 14.69 -0.56
N ASN A 156 -6.68 14.88 -0.01
CA ASN A 156 -7.45 13.77 0.58
C ASN A 156 -7.77 12.70 -0.48
N THR A 157 -8.19 13.13 -1.66
CA THR A 157 -8.52 12.21 -2.76
C THR A 157 -7.28 11.42 -3.20
N LEU A 158 -6.12 12.05 -3.33
CA LEU A 158 -4.86 11.38 -3.69
C LEU A 158 -4.49 10.30 -2.69
N ILE A 159 -4.65 10.54 -1.38
CA ILE A 159 -4.38 9.53 -0.35
C ILE A 159 -5.32 8.33 -0.51
N PHE A 160 -6.62 8.56 -0.75
CA PHE A 160 -7.57 7.49 -1.01
C PHE A 160 -7.28 6.74 -2.32
N THR A 161 -6.86 7.45 -3.37
CA THR A 161 -6.41 6.85 -4.63
C THR A 161 -5.22 5.92 -4.39
N VAL A 162 -4.20 6.36 -3.66
CA VAL A 162 -3.02 5.55 -3.35
C VAL A 162 -3.39 4.32 -2.54
N ALA A 163 -4.18 4.49 -1.47
CA ALA A 163 -4.59 3.37 -0.61
C ALA A 163 -5.43 2.33 -1.37
N ALA A 164 -6.42 2.78 -2.16
CA ALA A 164 -7.25 1.88 -2.98
C ALA A 164 -6.44 1.22 -4.10
N GLY A 165 -5.49 1.92 -4.70
CA GLY A 165 -4.62 1.38 -5.74
C GLY A 165 -3.71 0.28 -5.21
N ILE A 166 -3.08 0.47 -4.05
CA ILE A 166 -2.26 -0.56 -3.40
C ILE A 166 -3.11 -1.79 -3.07
N GLN A 167 -4.31 -1.60 -2.52
CA GLN A 167 -5.21 -2.72 -2.24
C GLN A 167 -5.65 -3.45 -3.52
N THR A 168 -5.84 -2.72 -4.63
CA THR A 168 -6.09 -3.33 -5.95
C THR A 168 -4.92 -4.21 -6.38
N LEU A 169 -3.67 -3.72 -6.24
CA LEU A 169 -2.48 -4.50 -6.57
C LEU A 169 -2.32 -5.76 -5.71
N ARG A 170 -2.74 -5.72 -4.43
CA ARG A 170 -2.75 -6.89 -3.55
C ARG A 170 -3.78 -7.95 -3.98
N GLU A 171 -4.98 -7.53 -4.37
CA GLU A 171 -6.07 -8.42 -4.78
C GLU A 171 -5.86 -9.02 -6.18
N GLU A 172 -5.19 -8.29 -7.08
CA GLU A 172 -4.95 -8.70 -8.48
C GLU A 172 -3.57 -9.35 -8.68
N SER A 173 -3.08 -10.14 -7.72
CA SER A 173 -1.73 -10.75 -7.74
C SER A 173 -1.49 -11.72 -8.92
N GLU A 174 -2.54 -12.27 -9.52
CA GLU A 174 -2.51 -13.16 -10.70
C GLU A 174 -3.04 -12.48 -11.99
N GLY A 175 -3.21 -11.16 -11.99
CA GLY A 175 -3.76 -10.38 -13.11
C GLY A 175 -2.79 -10.16 -14.27
N ASP A 176 -3.26 -9.46 -15.30
CA ASP A 176 -2.44 -9.02 -16.44
C ASP A 176 -1.31 -8.08 -15.99
N ASP A 177 -0.07 -8.44 -16.34
CA ASP A 177 1.13 -7.70 -15.93
C ASP A 177 1.13 -6.25 -16.46
N GLU A 178 0.53 -6.01 -17.64
CA GLU A 178 0.43 -4.67 -18.20
C GLU A 178 -0.53 -3.78 -17.40
N GLU A 179 -1.73 -4.28 -17.06
CA GLU A 179 -2.68 -3.57 -16.20
C GLU A 179 -2.10 -3.27 -14.81
N ARG A 180 -1.40 -4.23 -14.21
CA ARG A 180 -0.74 -4.05 -12.90
C ARG A 180 0.34 -2.98 -12.97
N HIS A 181 1.16 -3.01 -14.01
CA HIS A 181 2.21 -2.01 -14.21
C HIS A 181 1.64 -0.60 -14.46
N ASN A 182 0.53 -0.49 -15.19
CA ASN A 182 -0.18 0.78 -15.38
C ASN A 182 -0.79 1.30 -14.08
N THR A 183 -1.36 0.41 -13.26
CA THR A 183 -1.88 0.75 -11.93
C THR A 183 -0.77 1.25 -11.01
N ALA A 184 0.36 0.54 -10.95
CA ALA A 184 1.52 0.95 -10.17
C ALA A 184 2.07 2.33 -10.60
N LYS A 185 2.14 2.60 -11.91
CA LYS A 185 2.53 3.93 -12.43
C LYS A 185 1.61 5.04 -11.94
N ARG A 186 0.29 4.83 -11.97
CA ARG A 186 -0.71 5.81 -11.49
C ARG A 186 -0.57 6.05 -9.99
N ILE A 187 -0.35 5.00 -9.20
CA ILE A 187 -0.11 5.11 -7.75
C ILE A 187 1.16 5.92 -7.48
N LEU A 188 2.28 5.60 -8.13
CA LEU A 188 3.55 6.33 -7.95
C LEU A 188 3.43 7.80 -8.37
N ALA A 189 2.67 8.10 -9.44
CA ALA A 189 2.38 9.47 -9.84
C ALA A 189 1.52 10.21 -8.79
N ALA A 190 0.52 9.54 -8.22
CA ALA A 190 -0.32 10.10 -7.15
C ALA A 190 0.48 10.36 -5.87
N ILE A 191 1.41 9.46 -5.51
CA ILE A 191 2.34 9.64 -4.38
C ILE A 191 3.22 10.87 -4.62
N GLY A 192 3.82 11.00 -5.81
CA GLY A 192 4.65 12.16 -6.17
C GLY A 192 3.89 13.47 -6.02
N LYS A 193 2.67 13.54 -6.56
CA LYS A 193 1.80 14.71 -6.42
C LYS A 193 1.43 15.00 -4.96
N CYS A 194 1.11 13.97 -4.18
CA CYS A 194 0.77 14.14 -2.77
C CYS A 194 1.97 14.68 -1.98
N ARG A 195 3.18 14.18 -2.26
CA ARG A 195 4.43 14.66 -1.66
C ARG A 195 4.71 16.13 -1.98
N ASP A 196 4.44 16.57 -3.21
CA ASP A 196 4.58 17.97 -3.60
C ASP A 196 3.60 18.90 -2.88
N LEU A 197 2.43 18.39 -2.51
CA LEU A 197 1.37 19.11 -1.80
C LEU A 197 1.53 19.09 -0.26
N GLU A 198 2.28 18.14 0.28
CA GLU A 198 2.46 17.88 1.72
C GLU A 198 3.91 18.08 2.19
N LYS A 199 4.67 18.97 1.54
CA LYS A 199 6.11 19.20 1.79
C LYS A 199 6.48 19.43 3.25
N ASP A 200 5.56 19.99 4.05
CA ASP A 200 5.77 20.34 5.45
C ASP A 200 5.10 19.36 6.43
N ASN A 201 4.38 18.34 5.93
CA ASN A 201 3.65 17.39 6.76
C ASN A 201 4.40 16.06 6.83
N TYR A 202 5.32 15.98 7.79
CA TYR A 202 6.21 14.83 7.92
C TYR A 202 5.49 13.50 8.21
N ASP A 203 4.35 13.54 8.92
CA ASP A 203 3.55 12.33 9.18
C ASP A 203 2.99 11.74 7.88
N ILE A 204 2.45 12.61 7.01
CA ILE A 204 1.98 12.18 5.68
C ILE A 204 3.14 11.77 4.80
N ILE A 205 4.26 12.49 4.81
CA ILE A 205 5.45 12.10 4.02
C ILE A 205 5.95 10.71 4.45
N SER A 206 5.98 10.42 5.75
CA SER A 206 6.34 9.11 6.29
C SER A 206 5.39 8.02 5.78
N LEU A 207 4.08 8.26 5.82
CA LEU A 207 3.08 7.35 5.25
C LEU A 207 3.28 7.14 3.74
N LEU A 208 3.56 8.21 2.98
CA LEU A 208 3.82 8.14 1.54
C LEU A 208 5.07 7.32 1.20
N TYR A 209 6.09 7.31 2.07
CA TYR A 209 7.24 6.42 1.91
C TYR A 209 6.86 4.95 2.08
N ILE A 210 6.01 4.62 3.06
CA ILE A 210 5.49 3.26 3.25
C ILE A 210 4.72 2.83 2.00
N TYR A 211 3.82 3.67 1.50
CA TYR A 211 3.04 3.40 0.28
C TYR A 211 3.91 3.27 -0.97
N GLU A 212 4.96 4.09 -1.11
CA GLU A 212 5.90 3.97 -2.22
C GLU A 212 6.69 2.66 -2.14
N PHE A 213 7.21 2.31 -0.97
CA PHE A 213 7.91 1.05 -0.74
C PHE A 213 7.02 -0.14 -1.06
N GLU A 214 5.78 -0.13 -0.57
CA GLU A 214 4.81 -1.20 -0.80
C GLU A 214 4.47 -1.37 -2.29
N THR A 215 4.21 -0.27 -2.98
CA THR A 215 3.91 -0.33 -4.43
C THR A 215 5.09 -0.95 -5.19
N ARG A 216 6.32 -0.59 -4.82
CA ARG A 216 7.54 -1.08 -5.48
C ARG A 216 7.83 -2.55 -5.17
N ILE A 217 7.64 -2.99 -3.93
CA ILE A 217 7.92 -4.38 -3.55
C ILE A 217 6.88 -5.35 -4.12
N ILE A 218 5.61 -4.95 -4.25
CA ILE A 218 4.59 -5.75 -4.95
C ILE A 218 4.95 -5.94 -6.43
N MET A 219 5.56 -4.91 -7.04
CA MET A 219 5.99 -4.93 -8.44
C MET A 219 7.41 -5.49 -8.66
N GLU A 220 8.07 -5.99 -7.62
CA GLU A 220 9.47 -6.45 -7.64
C GLU A 220 10.44 -5.42 -8.28
N ASP A 221 10.18 -4.14 -8.05
CA ASP A 221 10.96 -3.04 -8.61
C ASP A 221 12.35 -2.95 -7.96
N SER A 222 13.38 -2.77 -8.78
CA SER A 222 14.78 -2.62 -8.35
C SER A 222 15.02 -1.41 -7.43
N LEU A 223 14.12 -0.41 -7.42
CA LEU A 223 14.24 0.79 -6.60
C LEU A 223 13.78 0.60 -5.15
N MET A 224 13.24 -0.56 -4.75
CA MET A 224 12.75 -0.80 -3.38
C MET A 224 13.81 -0.59 -2.30
N GLU A 225 15.07 -0.99 -2.57
CA GLU A 225 16.18 -0.80 -1.63
C GLU A 225 16.59 0.67 -1.48
N GLU A 226 16.52 1.45 -2.57
CA GLU A 226 16.81 2.88 -2.55
C GLU A 226 15.78 3.63 -1.68
N ILE A 227 14.50 3.27 -1.78
CA ILE A 227 13.45 3.86 -0.95
C ILE A 227 13.67 3.56 0.53
N LEU A 228 13.98 2.31 0.88
CA LEU A 228 14.31 1.97 2.27
C LEU A 228 15.53 2.76 2.79
N LYS A 229 16.58 2.93 1.96
CA LYS A 229 17.74 3.77 2.33
C LYS A 229 17.33 5.23 2.59
N LYS A 230 16.45 5.80 1.77
CA LYS A 230 15.92 7.16 1.99
C LYS A 230 15.13 7.25 3.30
N MET A 231 14.32 6.24 3.60
CA MET A 231 13.56 6.18 4.86
C MET A 231 14.48 6.13 6.09
N LEU A 232 15.55 5.33 6.05
CA LEU A 232 16.52 5.24 7.15
C LEU A 232 17.27 6.57 7.40
N GLN A 233 17.50 7.34 6.33
CA GLN A 233 18.15 8.65 6.41
C GLN A 233 17.19 9.76 6.86
N ALA A 234 15.88 9.54 6.76
CA ALA A 234 14.87 10.54 7.12
C ALA A 234 14.66 10.58 8.65
N PRO A 235 14.89 11.73 9.31
CA PRO A 235 14.78 11.84 10.77
C PRO A 235 13.34 11.80 11.29
N PHE A 236 12.36 12.07 10.42
CA PHE A 236 10.93 12.05 10.74
C PHE A 236 10.28 10.68 10.56
N VAL A 237 11.00 9.70 10.00
CA VAL A 237 10.51 8.32 9.90
C VAL A 237 10.75 7.66 11.25
N ASP A 238 9.66 7.28 11.90
CA ASP A 238 9.66 6.66 13.21
C ASP A 238 9.94 5.14 13.14
N GLU A 239 10.11 4.52 14.31
CA GLU A 239 10.34 3.08 14.44
C GLU A 239 9.17 2.25 13.90
N LYS A 240 7.93 2.75 14.04
CA LYS A 240 6.72 2.02 13.63
C LYS A 240 6.56 1.97 12.12
N ALA A 241 6.93 3.05 11.42
CA ALA A 241 6.98 3.07 9.97
C ALA A 241 7.96 2.02 9.43
N LEU A 242 9.16 1.92 10.04
CA LEU A 242 10.15 0.91 9.67
C LEU A 242 9.70 -0.52 9.98
N GLN A 243 9.02 -0.74 11.11
CA GLN A 243 8.40 -2.04 11.42
C GLN A 243 7.30 -2.41 10.42
N THR A 244 6.51 -1.43 9.98
CA THR A 244 5.47 -1.63 8.96
C THR A 244 6.10 -2.03 7.62
N VAL A 245 7.17 -1.36 7.21
CA VAL A 245 7.97 -1.72 6.02
C VAL A 245 8.52 -3.14 6.11
N ALA A 246 9.02 -3.54 7.28
CA ALA A 246 9.49 -4.90 7.52
C ALA A 246 8.34 -5.94 7.38
N SER A 247 7.16 -5.63 7.92
CA SER A 247 5.96 -6.50 7.78
C SER A 247 5.56 -6.66 6.32
N ILE A 248 5.47 -5.55 5.58
CA ILE A 248 5.12 -5.56 4.15
C ILE A 248 6.11 -6.42 3.36
N ALA A 249 7.41 -6.28 3.61
CA ALA A 249 8.43 -7.08 2.94
C ALA A 249 8.34 -8.58 3.28
N TYR A 250 8.02 -8.91 4.53
CA TYR A 250 7.82 -10.29 4.98
C TYR A 250 6.57 -10.93 4.37
N GLU A 251 5.46 -10.18 4.31
CA GLU A 251 4.20 -10.62 3.69
C GLU A 251 4.36 -10.91 2.19
N GLN A 252 5.18 -10.12 1.48
CA GLN A 252 5.43 -10.34 0.07
C GLN A 252 6.29 -11.58 -0.19
N SER A 253 7.45 -11.71 0.46
CA SER A 253 8.30 -12.88 0.31
C SER A 253 9.41 -12.95 1.35
N SER A 254 9.66 -14.15 1.87
CA SER A 254 10.85 -14.42 2.69
C SER A 254 12.18 -14.19 1.95
N LYS A 255 12.18 -14.12 0.61
CA LYS A 255 13.36 -13.78 -0.19
C LYS A 255 13.85 -12.35 0.08
N HIS A 256 12.98 -11.46 0.55
CA HIS A 256 13.30 -10.08 0.88
C HIS A 256 13.94 -9.91 2.27
N TYR A 257 14.51 -10.98 2.84
CA TYR A 257 15.10 -10.96 4.19
C TYR A 257 16.05 -9.80 4.44
N ARG A 258 16.88 -9.43 3.45
CA ARG A 258 17.79 -8.28 3.58
C ARG A 258 17.06 -6.96 3.81
N LEU A 259 15.92 -6.75 3.16
CA LEU A 259 15.10 -5.55 3.36
C LEU A 259 14.42 -5.59 4.73
N ILE A 260 13.94 -6.78 5.13
CA ILE A 260 13.30 -6.99 6.42
C ILE A 260 14.29 -6.73 7.56
N THR A 261 15.48 -7.33 7.51
CA THR A 261 16.52 -7.14 8.54
C THR A 261 16.97 -5.69 8.58
N LEU A 262 17.23 -5.07 7.44
CA LEU A 262 17.65 -3.67 7.37
C LEU A 262 16.59 -2.70 7.94
N ALA A 263 15.30 -2.92 7.66
CA ALA A 263 14.23 -2.12 8.22
C ALA A 263 14.09 -2.30 9.75
N LEU A 264 14.17 -3.55 10.24
CA LEU A 264 14.12 -3.85 11.67
C LEU A 264 15.34 -3.28 12.42
N GLU A 265 16.53 -3.33 11.83
CA GLU A 265 17.73 -2.71 12.39
C GLU A 265 17.63 -1.18 12.45
N GLY A 266 17.06 -0.57 11.41
CA GLY A 266 16.69 0.85 11.45
C GLY A 266 15.74 1.17 12.60
N SER A 267 14.71 0.35 12.80
CA SER A 267 13.77 0.52 13.91
C SER A 267 14.46 0.36 15.27
N ILE A 268 15.39 -0.57 15.41
CA ILE A 268 16.18 -0.77 16.64
C ILE A 268 17.01 0.48 16.93
N ASN A 269 17.68 1.04 15.93
CA ASN A 269 18.49 2.25 16.08
C ASN A 269 17.62 3.44 16.52
N ARG A 270 16.42 3.60 15.95
CA ARG A 270 15.48 4.66 16.36
C ARG A 270 15.01 4.52 17.80
N ILE A 271 14.80 3.31 18.30
CA ILE A 271 14.42 3.07 19.69
C ILE A 271 15.61 3.33 20.61
N ALA A 272 16.82 2.91 20.23
CA ALA A 272 18.04 3.11 21.00
C ALA A 272 18.44 4.60 21.11
N GLU A 273 18.11 5.42 20.10
CA GLU A 273 18.30 6.88 20.13
C GLU A 273 17.39 7.59 21.13
N LYS A 274 16.27 6.98 21.55
CA LYS A 274 15.34 7.58 22.53
C LYS A 274 15.90 7.42 23.94
N SER A 275 15.91 8.51 24.71
CA SER A 275 16.57 8.62 26.04
C SER A 275 16.11 7.62 27.11
N PHE A 276 14.99 6.94 26.88
CA PHE A 276 14.50 5.80 27.66
C PHE A 276 14.09 4.72 26.67
N GLY A 277 15.04 3.88 26.26
CA GLY A 277 14.77 2.80 25.31
C GLY A 277 13.77 1.79 25.87
N ASP A 278 12.76 1.42 25.09
CA ASP A 278 11.88 0.30 25.42
C ASP A 278 12.64 -1.01 25.14
N TYR A 279 13.33 -1.53 26.16
CA TYR A 279 14.11 -2.77 26.06
C TYR A 279 13.24 -3.97 25.69
N GLY A 280 11.96 -3.98 26.08
CA GLY A 280 11.01 -5.02 25.69
C GLY A 280 10.81 -5.04 24.17
N GLN A 281 10.63 -3.86 23.56
CA GLN A 281 10.56 -3.72 22.10
C GLN A 281 11.88 -4.07 21.42
N LEU A 282 13.03 -3.63 21.95
CA LEU A 282 14.34 -4.00 21.41
C LEU A 282 14.53 -5.52 21.37
N ILE A 283 14.24 -6.21 22.48
CA ILE A 283 14.30 -7.68 22.57
C ILE A 283 13.33 -8.34 21.58
N GLN A 284 12.15 -7.74 21.36
CA GLN A 284 11.21 -8.26 20.37
C GLN A 284 11.74 -8.13 18.94
N LEU A 285 12.25 -6.96 18.56
CA LEU A 285 12.77 -6.72 17.21
C LEU A 285 14.01 -7.56 16.91
N GLN A 286 14.93 -7.68 17.88
CA GLN A 286 16.11 -8.55 17.75
C GLN A 286 15.69 -10.01 17.54
N HIS A 287 14.66 -10.46 18.26
CA HIS A 287 14.12 -11.81 18.08
C HIS A 287 13.42 -11.98 16.72
N SER A 288 12.67 -10.98 16.24
CA SER A 288 12.06 -11.00 14.90
C SER A 288 13.10 -11.11 13.79
N ILE A 289 14.23 -10.39 13.89
CA ILE A 289 15.36 -10.52 12.94
C ILE A 289 15.86 -11.96 12.91
N LEU A 290 16.11 -12.56 14.08
CA LEU A 290 16.57 -13.95 14.16
C LEU A 290 15.56 -14.93 13.57
N GLN A 291 14.25 -14.74 13.80
CA GLN A 291 13.22 -15.59 13.22
C GLN A 291 13.28 -15.59 11.69
N VAL A 292 13.43 -14.41 11.09
CA VAL A 292 13.59 -14.25 9.63
C VAL A 292 14.88 -14.92 9.14
N LEU A 293 16.00 -14.64 9.80
CA LEU A 293 17.30 -15.19 9.43
C LEU A 293 17.33 -16.72 9.51
N PHE A 294 16.86 -17.31 10.62
CA PHE A 294 16.78 -18.76 10.78
C PHE A 294 15.81 -19.40 9.78
N TYR A 295 14.71 -18.75 9.42
CA TYR A 295 13.77 -19.25 8.42
C TYR A 295 14.43 -19.30 7.02
N VAL A 296 15.17 -18.26 6.64
CA VAL A 296 15.82 -18.19 5.33
C VAL A 296 17.06 -19.07 5.24
N GLN A 297 17.76 -19.26 6.36
CA GLN A 297 18.91 -20.15 6.46
C GLN A 297 18.57 -21.59 6.03
N GLU A 298 17.32 -22.04 6.21
CA GLU A 298 16.86 -23.36 5.75
C GLU A 298 16.94 -23.52 4.22
N TYR A 299 17.02 -22.41 3.46
CA TYR A 299 16.97 -22.38 2.00
C TYR A 299 18.18 -21.69 1.32
N ILE A 300 19.01 -20.93 2.05
CA ILE A 300 20.11 -20.13 1.50
C ILE A 300 21.43 -20.40 2.26
N THR A 301 22.52 -20.62 1.50
CA THR A 301 23.51 -21.67 1.77
C THR A 301 24.83 -21.31 2.48
N SER A 302 25.18 -20.05 2.78
CA SER A 302 26.38 -19.77 3.62
C SER A 302 26.44 -18.37 4.21
N SER A 303 26.22 -17.33 3.41
CA SER A 303 26.29 -15.94 3.88
C SER A 303 25.27 -15.62 4.98
N VAL A 304 24.07 -16.20 4.90
CA VAL A 304 23.02 -16.03 5.91
C VAL A 304 23.38 -16.77 7.20
N GLU A 305 24.11 -17.88 7.11
CA GLU A 305 24.53 -18.67 8.27
C GLU A 305 25.51 -17.89 9.15
N GLU A 306 26.52 -17.26 8.52
CA GLU A 306 27.49 -16.40 9.22
C GLU A 306 26.80 -15.19 9.85
N GLU A 307 25.88 -14.54 9.13
CA GLU A 307 25.09 -13.41 9.63
C GLU A 307 24.24 -13.81 10.84
N THR A 308 23.55 -14.96 10.77
CA THR A 308 22.71 -15.48 11.84
C THR A 308 23.53 -15.81 13.08
N LEU A 309 24.67 -16.48 12.91
CA LEU A 309 25.58 -16.81 14.00
C LEU A 309 26.18 -15.55 14.63
N HIS A 310 26.55 -14.56 13.81
CA HIS A 310 27.03 -13.26 14.30
C HIS A 310 25.95 -12.55 15.13
N LYS A 311 24.69 -12.56 14.67
CA LYS A 311 23.58 -11.98 15.44
C LYS A 311 23.35 -12.70 16.76
N CYS A 312 23.45 -14.03 16.79
CA CYS A 312 23.39 -14.83 18.02
C CYS A 312 24.52 -14.45 19.00
N LYS A 313 25.75 -14.32 18.50
CA LYS A 313 26.92 -13.88 19.28
C LYS A 313 26.68 -12.50 19.90
N ASN A 314 26.13 -11.56 19.13
CA ASN A 314 25.82 -10.21 19.61
C ASN A 314 24.75 -10.20 20.69
N ILE A 315 23.67 -10.98 20.53
CA ILE A 315 22.62 -11.11 21.56
C ILE A 315 23.17 -11.73 22.83
N TYR A 316 23.96 -12.80 22.73
CA TYR A 316 24.61 -13.39 23.91
C TYR A 316 25.50 -12.37 24.64
N LYS A 317 26.27 -11.56 23.89
CA LYS A 317 27.08 -10.48 24.45
C LYS A 317 26.21 -9.45 25.19
N MET A 318 25.09 -9.02 24.61
CA MET A 318 24.16 -8.09 25.26
C MET A 318 23.58 -8.68 26.56
N ILE A 319 23.17 -9.95 26.57
CA ILE A 319 22.66 -10.62 27.77
C ILE A 319 23.72 -10.64 28.91
N LYS A 320 25.00 -10.76 28.56
CA LYS A 320 26.10 -10.82 29.52
C LYS A 320 26.55 -9.46 30.05
N GLU A 321 26.58 -8.46 29.19
CA GLU A 321 27.25 -7.18 29.46
C GLU A 321 26.30 -6.02 29.79
N ASP A 322 25.02 -6.14 29.43
CA ASP A 322 24.04 -5.07 29.61
C ASP A 322 23.06 -5.44 30.74
N ASP A 323 23.15 -4.74 31.87
CA ASP A 323 22.33 -4.95 33.06
C ASP A 323 20.82 -4.80 32.77
N ASP A 324 20.44 -3.92 31.83
CA ASP A 324 19.04 -3.73 31.43
C ASP A 324 18.55 -4.85 30.49
N PHE A 325 19.47 -5.58 29.87
CA PHE A 325 19.21 -6.73 28.99
C PHE A 325 19.23 -8.09 29.73
N GLN A 326 19.54 -8.10 31.03
CA GLN A 326 19.56 -9.31 31.85
C GLN A 326 18.18 -9.93 32.08
N GLU A 327 17.09 -9.18 31.87
CA GLU A 327 15.71 -9.70 31.86
C GLU A 327 15.30 -10.29 30.50
N TYR A 328 16.26 -10.72 29.67
CA TYR A 328 15.95 -11.41 28.42
C TYR A 328 15.07 -12.64 28.68
N PRO A 329 13.91 -12.79 27.99
CA PRO A 329 12.97 -13.85 28.30
C PRO A 329 13.59 -15.24 28.16
N LYS A 330 13.54 -16.04 29.24
CA LYS A 330 14.09 -17.41 29.27
C LYS A 330 13.56 -18.29 28.14
N THR A 331 12.31 -18.07 27.71
CA THR A 331 11.70 -18.77 26.56
C THR A 331 12.41 -18.47 25.24
N LYS A 332 12.88 -17.23 25.04
CA LYS A 332 13.66 -16.83 23.86
C LYS A 332 15.10 -17.36 23.93
N ILE A 333 15.71 -17.40 25.12
CA ILE A 333 17.03 -18.06 25.33
C ILE A 333 16.93 -19.55 24.98
N LEU A 334 15.89 -20.23 25.47
CA LEU A 334 15.66 -21.65 25.20
C LEU A 334 15.46 -21.90 23.69
N TRP A 335 14.71 -21.01 23.02
CA TRP A 335 14.53 -21.07 21.57
C TRP A 335 15.86 -20.90 20.82
N LEU A 336 16.69 -19.93 21.21
CA LEU A 336 18.02 -19.69 20.62
C LEU A 336 18.95 -20.90 20.82
N MET A 337 19.04 -21.41 22.05
CA MET A 337 19.79 -22.62 22.38
C MET A 337 19.40 -23.78 21.46
N THR A 338 18.10 -24.03 21.32
CA THR A 338 17.56 -25.13 20.49
C THR A 338 17.89 -24.92 19.01
N LYS A 339 17.71 -23.71 18.49
CA LYS A 339 18.00 -23.39 17.08
C LYS A 339 19.49 -23.51 16.77
N CYS A 340 20.37 -22.97 17.62
CA CYS A 340 21.81 -23.10 17.47
C CYS A 340 22.26 -24.57 17.51
N TRP A 341 21.71 -25.36 18.43
CA TRP A 341 22.06 -26.78 18.55
C TRP A 341 21.65 -27.57 17.30
N ASN A 342 20.40 -27.41 16.86
CA ASN A 342 19.89 -28.11 15.68
C ASN A 342 20.69 -27.77 14.41
N TRP A 343 21.05 -26.49 14.24
CA TRP A 343 21.91 -26.08 13.15
C TRP A 343 23.33 -26.65 13.26
N GLY A 344 23.92 -26.67 14.45
CA GLY A 344 25.21 -27.30 14.68
C GLY A 344 25.23 -28.80 14.33
N VAL A 345 24.17 -29.53 14.69
CA VAL A 345 24.01 -30.95 14.31
C VAL A 345 23.85 -31.12 12.79
N ASN A 346 23.06 -30.25 12.14
CA ASN A 346 22.92 -30.27 10.68
C ASN A 346 24.27 -30.01 9.97
N MET A 347 25.07 -29.06 10.47
CA MET A 347 26.43 -28.79 9.96
C MET A 347 27.35 -29.99 10.13
N LEU A 348 27.24 -30.71 11.25
CA LEU A 348 28.00 -31.93 11.50
C LEU A 348 27.63 -33.00 10.47
N ALA A 349 26.33 -33.19 10.23
CA ALA A 349 25.82 -34.15 9.25
C ALA A 349 26.25 -33.80 7.82
N ALA A 350 26.37 -32.50 7.50
CA ALA A 350 26.90 -32.01 6.22
C ALA A 350 28.44 -32.12 6.11
N GLY A 351 29.14 -32.57 7.16
CA GLY A 351 30.60 -32.71 7.19
C GLY A 351 31.37 -31.43 7.51
N ASN A 352 30.70 -30.32 7.83
CA ASN A 352 31.33 -29.07 8.23
C ASN A 352 31.54 -29.02 9.75
N THR A 353 32.58 -29.71 10.22
CA THR A 353 32.89 -29.83 11.65
C THR A 353 33.23 -28.50 12.31
N ALA A 354 33.88 -27.57 11.59
CA ALA A 354 34.24 -26.26 12.11
C ALA A 354 33.01 -25.40 12.44
N MET A 355 32.09 -25.25 11.47
CA MET A 355 30.84 -24.50 11.71
C MET A 355 29.94 -25.22 12.70
N SER A 356 29.91 -26.55 12.67
CA SER A 356 29.19 -27.35 13.66
C SER A 356 29.65 -27.03 15.09
N TYR A 357 30.96 -26.99 15.31
CA TYR A 357 31.54 -26.65 16.59
C TYR A 357 31.12 -25.23 17.03
N GLU A 358 31.17 -24.23 16.15
CA GLU A 358 30.78 -22.87 16.50
C GLU A 358 29.30 -22.77 16.92
N TRP A 359 28.40 -23.40 16.16
CA TRP A 359 26.96 -23.40 16.45
C TRP A 359 26.63 -24.15 17.74
N CYS A 360 27.19 -25.33 17.94
CA CYS A 360 27.01 -26.11 19.18
C CYS A 360 27.60 -25.36 20.39
N THR A 361 28.74 -24.71 20.24
CA THR A 361 29.34 -23.87 21.29
C THR A 361 28.43 -22.70 21.65
N MET A 362 27.79 -22.07 20.65
CA MET A 362 26.81 -21.02 20.90
C MET A 362 25.59 -21.53 21.65
N ALA A 363 25.11 -22.75 21.34
CA ALA A 363 24.03 -23.38 22.08
C ALA A 363 24.41 -23.64 23.54
N MET A 364 25.62 -24.14 23.82
CA MET A 364 26.11 -24.34 25.19
C MET A 364 26.19 -23.02 25.96
N LYS A 365 26.62 -21.93 25.33
CA LYS A 365 26.60 -20.59 25.93
C LYS A 365 25.20 -20.13 26.32
N PHE A 366 24.20 -20.33 25.46
CA PHE A 366 22.81 -20.01 25.81
C PHE A 366 22.23 -20.93 26.89
N LEU A 367 22.65 -22.19 26.94
CA LEU A 367 22.27 -23.12 28.01
C LEU A 367 22.72 -22.61 29.38
N ASP A 368 23.93 -22.04 29.49
CA ASP A 368 24.42 -21.44 30.74
C ASP A 368 23.56 -20.24 31.19
N GLU A 369 23.00 -19.48 30.24
CA GLU A 369 22.10 -18.35 30.56
C GLU A 369 20.69 -18.76 31.02
N LEU A 370 20.30 -20.04 30.83
CA LEU A 370 18.99 -20.51 31.29
C LEU A 370 18.86 -20.58 32.81
N LYS A 371 19.96 -20.45 33.56
CA LYS A 371 20.04 -20.45 35.03
C LYS A 371 19.20 -21.61 35.60
N ASP A 372 18.06 -21.30 36.21
CA ASP A 372 17.18 -22.29 36.85
C ASP A 372 16.62 -23.36 35.91
N LEU A 373 16.60 -23.14 34.58
CA LEU A 373 16.12 -24.15 33.62
C LEU A 373 17.23 -25.00 33.02
N LYS A 374 18.50 -24.68 33.34
CA LYS A 374 19.69 -25.34 32.79
C LYS A 374 19.67 -26.85 33.05
N TYR A 375 19.34 -27.26 34.28
CA TYR A 375 19.40 -28.67 34.71
C TYR A 375 18.51 -29.61 33.89
N LEU A 376 17.46 -29.10 33.23
CA LEU A 376 16.56 -29.89 32.39
C LEU A 376 17.21 -30.37 31.08
N HIS A 377 18.29 -29.68 30.67
CA HIS A 377 18.89 -29.81 29.35
C HIS A 377 20.39 -30.17 29.42
N GLU A 378 21.07 -29.74 30.49
CA GLU A 378 22.53 -29.79 30.64
C GLU A 378 23.14 -31.17 30.49
N GLU A 379 22.68 -32.17 31.24
CA GLU A 379 23.29 -33.51 31.22
C GLU A 379 23.30 -34.10 29.80
N LYS A 380 22.18 -34.00 29.09
CA LYS A 380 22.03 -34.52 27.73
C LYS A 380 22.87 -33.74 26.72
N LEU A 381 22.84 -32.40 26.77
CA LEU A 381 23.59 -31.55 25.86
C LEU A 381 25.10 -31.67 26.08
N GLN A 382 25.56 -31.70 27.33
CA GLN A 382 26.98 -31.86 27.67
C GLN A 382 27.53 -33.23 27.23
N ALA A 383 26.76 -34.30 27.44
CA ALA A 383 27.14 -35.64 26.99
C ALA A 383 27.27 -35.72 25.47
N LEU A 384 26.30 -35.16 24.73
CA LEU A 384 26.34 -35.10 23.27
C LEU A 384 27.48 -34.22 22.76
N TYR A 385 27.67 -33.05 23.36
CA TYR A 385 28.75 -32.12 22.98
C TYR A 385 30.12 -32.79 23.16
N SER A 386 30.34 -33.43 24.30
CA SER A 386 31.58 -34.16 24.60
C SER A 386 31.79 -35.36 23.66
N SER A 387 30.70 -36.04 23.26
CA SER A 387 30.76 -37.14 22.29
C SER A 387 31.15 -36.67 20.89
N TYR A 388 30.74 -35.47 20.47
CA TYR A 388 30.99 -34.97 19.11
C TYR A 388 32.32 -34.22 19.00
N PHE A 389 32.74 -33.49 20.03
CA PHE A 389 33.89 -32.58 19.95
C PHE A 389 35.00 -32.88 20.98
N GLY A 390 34.80 -33.89 21.84
CA GLY A 390 35.71 -34.23 22.94
C GLY A 390 35.46 -33.38 24.19
N SER A 391 36.15 -33.73 25.28
CA SER A 391 36.05 -33.06 26.59
C SER A 391 36.73 -31.69 26.60
N GLN A 392 36.17 -30.72 25.87
CA GLN A 392 36.55 -29.31 26.00
C GLN A 392 35.48 -28.61 26.85
N THR A 393 35.90 -27.96 27.94
CA THR A 393 35.05 -27.05 28.72
C THR A 393 34.75 -25.84 27.86
N VAL A 394 33.46 -25.62 27.56
CA VAL A 394 32.93 -24.48 26.81
C VAL A 394 32.74 -23.27 27.70
#